data_AF-A0A940U511-F1
#
_entry.id   AF-A0A940U511-F1
#
_cell.length_a   1.000
_cell.length_b   1.000
_cell.length_c   1.000
_cell.angle_alpha   90.00
_cell.angle_beta   90.00
_cell.angle_gamma   90.00
#
_symmetry.space_group_name_H-M   'P 1'
#
loop_
_entity.id
_entity.type
_entity.pdbx_description
1 polymer ?
#
loop_
_entity_poly.entity_id
_entity_poly.type
_entity_poly.pdbx_seq_one_letter_code
_entity_poly.pdbx_strand_id
1 'polypeptide(L)'
;YKTVKPMLFIRRIQNEGSMIFPMPSFLKLRTFLVFLTAAALIFSPLGCSYKPSYLQKSGSTKVSERWKVLKLNPAKLSADEKAVHEKMGPPAYVRFFRSLSVEREKAYEWIYEEPVQLFTFINGKKVDYAVLDENPSSFNEAERRVLLWTGIIVGSVAAVAGGTYYFLDRQKED
;
A
#
# COMPACT_ATOMS: atom_id res chain seq x y z
N TYR A 1 77.45 -42.54 -31.20
CA TYR A 1 76.07 -42.04 -31.22
C TYR A 1 75.18 -42.96 -30.39
N LYS A 2 74.81 -42.53 -29.17
CA LYS A 2 73.90 -43.23 -28.26
C LYS A 2 72.68 -42.34 -28.06
N THR A 3 71.52 -42.80 -28.48
CA THR A 3 70.22 -42.12 -28.36
C THR A 3 69.67 -42.30 -26.95
N VAL A 4 69.37 -41.20 -26.27
CA VAL A 4 68.72 -41.18 -24.95
C VAL A 4 67.24 -40.82 -25.14
N LYS A 5 66.35 -41.66 -24.61
CA LYS A 5 64.88 -41.48 -24.62
C LYS A 5 64.47 -40.26 -23.79
N PRO A 6 63.42 -39.51 -24.19
CA PRO A 6 62.84 -38.47 -23.34
C PRO A 6 61.95 -39.10 -22.26
N MET A 7 62.16 -38.70 -21.01
CA MET A 7 61.37 -39.08 -19.85
C MET A 7 60.28 -38.03 -19.64
N LEU A 8 59.02 -38.43 -19.85
CA LEU A 8 57.82 -37.63 -19.62
C LEU A 8 57.66 -37.32 -18.12
N PHE A 9 57.75 -36.04 -17.75
CA PHE A 9 57.45 -35.56 -16.41
C PHE A 9 55.93 -35.29 -16.31
N ILE A 10 55.17 -36.26 -15.79
CA ILE A 10 53.76 -36.06 -15.42
C ILE A 10 53.74 -35.36 -14.05
N ARG A 11 53.43 -34.06 -14.04
CA ARG A 11 53.25 -33.27 -12.81
C ARG A 11 51.88 -33.63 -12.21
N ARG A 12 51.91 -34.41 -11.13
CA ARG A 12 50.74 -34.72 -10.28
C ARG A 12 50.29 -33.42 -9.59
N ILE A 13 49.16 -32.85 -10.01
CA ILE A 13 48.53 -31.72 -9.32
C ILE A 13 47.96 -32.23 -8.00
N GLN A 14 48.40 -31.58 -6.92
CA GLN A 14 48.00 -31.81 -5.54
C GLN A 14 46.51 -31.52 -5.34
N ASN A 15 45.89 -32.39 -4.55
CA ASN A 15 44.62 -32.18 -3.86
C ASN A 15 44.57 -30.80 -3.20
N GLU A 16 43.71 -29.91 -3.70
CA GLU A 16 43.19 -28.81 -2.89
C GLU A 16 41.88 -29.27 -2.24
N GLY A 17 41.86 -29.12 -0.91
CA GLY A 17 40.74 -29.49 -0.07
C GLY A 17 39.46 -28.81 -0.51
N SER A 18 38.39 -29.61 -0.57
CA SER A 18 37.02 -29.15 -0.73
C SER A 18 36.65 -28.21 0.42
N MET A 19 36.85 -26.90 0.23
CA MET A 19 36.10 -25.90 0.98
C MET A 19 34.64 -26.02 0.55
N ILE A 20 33.85 -26.68 1.39
CA ILE A 20 32.40 -26.66 1.33
C ILE A 20 32.00 -25.21 1.65
N PHE A 21 31.88 -24.38 0.63
CA PHE A 21 31.19 -23.10 0.76
C PHE A 21 29.71 -23.41 0.95
N PRO A 22 29.09 -23.09 2.09
CA PRO A 22 27.64 -23.17 2.19
C PRO A 22 27.07 -22.20 1.15
N MET A 23 26.34 -22.73 0.17
CA MET A 23 25.59 -21.89 -0.76
C MET A 23 24.74 -20.90 0.05
N PRO A 24 24.80 -19.60 -0.24
CA PRO A 24 23.88 -18.65 0.36
C PRO A 24 22.48 -18.98 -0.18
N SER A 25 21.68 -19.60 0.69
CA SER A 25 20.33 -20.13 0.42
C SER A 25 19.26 -19.05 0.21
N PHE A 26 19.54 -18.04 -0.62
CA PHE A 26 18.62 -16.96 -0.92
C PHE A 26 17.75 -17.28 -2.13
N LEU A 27 16.98 -18.37 -2.09
CA LEU A 27 15.84 -18.60 -2.99
C LEU A 27 14.94 -19.74 -2.47
N LYS A 28 14.83 -19.91 -1.15
CA LYS A 28 13.69 -20.69 -0.64
C LYS A 28 12.44 -19.87 -0.95
N LEU A 29 11.51 -20.42 -1.73
CA LEU A 29 10.15 -19.90 -1.96
C LEU A 29 9.52 -19.33 -0.68
N ARG A 30 9.86 -19.94 0.48
CA ARG A 30 9.50 -19.49 1.82
C ARG A 30 9.94 -18.06 2.14
N THR A 31 11.16 -17.65 1.82
CA THR A 31 11.67 -16.30 2.12
C THR A 31 10.97 -15.25 1.25
N PHE A 32 10.76 -15.54 -0.03
CA PHE A 32 10.00 -14.67 -0.94
C PHE A 32 8.54 -14.52 -0.50
N LEU A 33 7.91 -15.63 -0.08
CA LEU A 33 6.56 -15.62 0.52
C LEU A 33 6.50 -14.76 1.79
N VAL A 34 7.51 -14.81 2.65
CA VAL A 34 7.57 -14.00 3.88
C VAL A 34 7.65 -12.50 3.54
N PHE A 35 8.42 -12.10 2.52
CA PHE A 35 8.45 -10.71 2.08
C PHE A 35 7.13 -10.25 1.45
N LEU A 36 6.50 -11.10 0.64
CA LEU A 36 5.19 -10.81 0.04
C LEU A 36 4.09 -10.66 1.10
N THR A 37 4.05 -11.55 2.10
CA THR A 37 3.08 -11.46 3.19
C THR A 37 3.33 -10.26 4.08
N ALA A 38 4.59 -9.93 4.37
CA ALA A 38 4.95 -8.72 5.11
C ALA A 38 4.53 -7.46 4.36
N ALA A 39 4.81 -7.37 3.06
CA ALA A 39 4.35 -6.26 2.23
C ALA A 39 2.82 -6.16 2.20
N ALA A 40 2.12 -7.27 1.97
CA ALA A 40 0.66 -7.30 1.98
C ALA A 40 0.07 -6.83 3.33
N LEU A 41 0.68 -7.21 4.45
CA LEU A 41 0.29 -6.75 5.78
C LEU A 41 0.47 -5.24 5.95
N ILE A 42 1.63 -4.71 5.54
CA ILE A 42 1.94 -3.27 5.63
C ILE A 42 1.02 -2.43 4.74
N PHE A 43 0.66 -2.95 3.55
CA PHE A 43 -0.19 -2.24 2.59
C PHE A 43 -1.69 -2.53 2.72
N SER A 44 -2.09 -3.50 3.55
CA SER A 44 -3.50 -3.84 3.80
C SER A 44 -4.42 -2.66 4.23
N PRO A 45 -3.99 -1.67 5.04
CA PRO A 45 -4.90 -0.60 5.45
C PRO A 45 -5.17 0.44 4.35
N LEU A 46 -4.45 0.41 3.22
CA LEU A 46 -4.64 1.36 2.12
C LEU A 46 -5.87 1.07 1.25
N GLY A 47 -6.40 -0.16 1.31
CA GLY A 47 -7.53 -0.61 0.47
C GLY A 47 -8.91 -0.51 1.12
N CYS A 48 -8.99 -0.19 2.42
CA CYS A 48 -10.27 -0.14 3.11
C CYS A 48 -10.96 1.21 2.84
N SER A 49 -12.03 1.19 2.03
CA SER A 49 -12.98 2.31 1.91
C SER A 49 -13.47 2.69 3.30
N TYR A 50 -13.27 3.95 3.68
CA TYR A 50 -13.54 4.44 5.03
C TYR A 50 -15.06 4.57 5.22
N LYS A 51 -15.62 3.78 6.14
CA LYS A 51 -17.02 3.88 6.58
C LYS A 51 -17.05 4.53 7.96
N PRO A 52 -17.87 5.56 8.21
CA PRO A 52 -17.91 6.19 9.53
C PRO A 52 -18.44 5.20 10.56
N SER A 53 -17.88 5.23 11.77
CA SER A 53 -18.16 4.26 12.83
C SER A 53 -19.60 4.33 13.36
N TYR A 54 -20.25 5.49 13.23
CA TYR A 54 -21.66 5.72 13.57
C TYR A 54 -22.62 5.12 12.55
N LEU A 55 -22.16 4.81 11.34
CA LEU A 55 -23.02 4.35 10.26
C LEU A 55 -23.15 2.82 10.34
N GLN A 56 -24.25 2.34 10.92
CA GLN A 56 -24.48 0.89 11.05
C GLN A 56 -24.78 0.26 9.69
N LYS A 57 -25.71 0.85 8.94
CA LYS A 57 -26.13 0.34 7.63
C LYS A 57 -26.16 1.46 6.60
N SER A 58 -25.49 1.23 5.46
CA SER A 58 -25.47 2.13 4.29
C SER A 58 -25.97 1.40 3.05
N GLY A 59 -26.56 2.17 2.14
CA GLY A 59 -26.74 1.78 0.75
C GLY A 59 -25.65 2.39 -0.14
N SER A 60 -25.29 1.69 -1.22
CA SER A 60 -24.49 2.25 -2.30
C SER A 60 -25.30 3.28 -3.09
N THR A 61 -24.63 4.26 -3.69
CA THR A 61 -25.25 5.23 -4.59
C THR A 61 -24.52 5.25 -5.93
N LYS A 62 -25.04 6.02 -6.91
CA LYS A 62 -24.34 6.22 -8.20
C LYS A 62 -23.02 6.97 -8.04
N VAL A 63 -22.79 7.65 -6.92
CA VAL A 63 -21.57 8.39 -6.61
C VAL A 63 -20.73 7.52 -5.66
N SER A 64 -19.51 7.15 -6.07
CA SER A 64 -18.67 6.19 -5.33
C SER A 64 -18.40 6.61 -3.88
N GLU A 65 -18.20 7.91 -3.65
CA GLU A 65 -17.88 8.48 -2.34
C GLU A 65 -19.12 8.91 -1.55
N ARG A 66 -20.31 8.43 -1.91
CA ARG A 66 -21.56 8.79 -1.25
C ARG A 66 -22.32 7.53 -0.82
N TRP A 67 -22.69 7.51 0.45
CA TRP A 67 -23.49 6.45 1.05
C TRP A 67 -24.87 6.97 1.41
N LYS A 68 -25.90 6.22 1.04
CA LYS A 68 -27.26 6.45 1.54
C LYS A 68 -27.34 5.95 2.97
N VAL A 69 -27.79 6.80 3.89
CA VAL A 69 -27.91 6.42 5.30
C VAL A 69 -29.19 5.60 5.47
N LEU A 70 -29.04 4.36 5.94
CA LEU A 70 -30.17 3.48 6.25
C LEU A 70 -30.36 3.33 7.76
N LYS A 71 -29.26 3.28 8.50
CA LYS A 71 -29.29 3.21 9.97
C LYS A 71 -28.06 3.85 10.58
N LEU A 72 -28.29 4.76 11.52
CA LEU A 72 -27.28 5.50 12.26
C LEU A 72 -27.31 5.08 13.74
N ASN A 73 -26.16 5.09 14.40
CA ASN A 73 -26.03 4.87 15.85
C ASN A 73 -25.75 6.20 16.57
N PRO A 74 -26.75 6.79 17.25
CA PRO A 74 -26.57 8.07 17.94
C PRO A 74 -25.52 8.01 19.06
N ALA A 75 -25.29 6.85 19.67
CA ALA A 75 -24.32 6.70 20.76
C ALA A 75 -22.85 6.83 20.31
N LYS A 76 -22.58 6.79 19.00
CA LYS A 76 -21.24 6.94 18.42
C LYS A 76 -21.04 8.30 17.74
N LEU A 77 -22.02 9.20 17.82
CA LEU A 77 -21.88 10.55 17.31
C LEU A 77 -21.01 11.36 18.27
N SER A 78 -20.16 12.19 17.70
CA SER A 78 -19.50 13.28 18.42
C SER A 78 -20.50 14.36 18.85
N ALA A 79 -20.07 15.30 19.69
CA ALA A 79 -20.94 16.34 20.23
C ALA A 79 -21.61 17.19 19.13
N ASP A 80 -20.84 17.64 18.13
CA ASP A 80 -21.36 18.50 17.07
C ASP A 80 -22.28 17.72 16.12
N GLU A 81 -21.92 16.50 15.77
CA GLU A 81 -22.79 15.62 14.97
C GLU A 81 -24.10 15.34 15.69
N LYS A 82 -24.04 15.12 17.00
CA LYS A 82 -25.22 14.89 17.83
C LYS A 82 -26.10 16.14 17.86
N ALA A 83 -25.52 17.33 18.00
CA ALA A 83 -26.26 18.58 17.96
C ALA A 83 -26.97 18.79 16.60
N VAL A 84 -26.30 18.48 15.49
CA VAL A 84 -26.91 18.52 14.15
C VAL A 84 -28.01 17.46 14.02
N HIS A 85 -27.76 16.24 14.48
CA HIS A 85 -28.73 15.15 14.44
C HIS A 85 -29.98 15.42 15.30
N GLU A 86 -29.82 16.04 16.48
CA GLU A 86 -30.95 16.43 17.35
C GLU A 86 -31.80 17.53 16.70
N LYS A 87 -31.19 18.44 15.95
CA LYS A 87 -31.89 19.54 15.26
C LYS A 87 -32.53 19.13 13.94
N MET A 88 -31.82 18.34 13.13
CA MET A 88 -32.17 18.06 11.73
C MET A 88 -32.65 16.62 11.51
N GLY A 89 -32.48 15.74 12.50
CA GLY A 89 -32.67 14.31 12.33
C GLY A 89 -31.53 13.64 11.56
N PRO A 90 -31.72 12.38 11.14
CA PRO A 90 -30.72 11.64 10.39
C PRO A 90 -30.56 12.21 8.98
N PRO A 91 -29.31 12.35 8.47
CA PRO A 91 -29.09 12.80 7.09
C PRO A 91 -29.53 11.74 6.08
N ALA A 92 -29.87 12.16 4.86
CA ALA A 92 -30.20 11.25 3.77
C ALA A 92 -28.95 10.55 3.22
N TYR A 93 -27.85 11.31 3.10
CA TYR A 93 -26.55 10.78 2.65
C TYR A 93 -25.40 11.28 3.49
N VAL A 94 -24.33 10.51 3.47
CA VAL A 94 -22.99 10.93 3.90
C VAL A 94 -22.08 10.84 2.69
N ARG A 95 -21.28 11.88 2.44
CA ARG A 95 -20.26 11.91 1.39
C ARG A 95 -18.88 12.16 1.99
N PHE A 96 -17.88 11.38 1.60
CA PHE A 96 -16.48 11.61 2.03
C PHE A 96 -15.74 12.47 1.04
N PHE A 97 -14.85 13.28 1.60
CA PHE A 97 -13.92 14.15 0.91
C PHE A 97 -12.56 14.10 1.59
N ARG A 98 -11.57 14.68 0.93
CA ARG A 98 -10.29 15.03 1.55
C ARG A 98 -10.18 16.53 1.64
N SER A 99 -9.58 17.03 2.71
CA SER A 99 -9.17 18.43 2.78
C SER A 99 -8.12 18.69 1.71
N LEU A 100 -8.12 19.90 1.12
CA LEU A 100 -7.04 20.37 0.25
C LEU A 100 -5.75 20.73 0.99
N SER A 101 -5.71 20.56 2.33
CA SER A 101 -4.48 20.72 3.11
C SER A 101 -3.43 19.68 2.74
N VAL A 102 -2.16 19.99 3.05
CA VAL A 102 -1.01 19.08 2.84
C VAL A 102 -1.24 17.73 3.53
N GLU A 103 -1.88 17.75 4.70
CA GLU A 103 -2.20 16.59 5.52
C GLU A 103 -3.39 15.75 4.99
N ARG A 104 -4.13 16.27 3.99
CA ARG A 104 -5.33 15.64 3.39
C ARG A 104 -6.27 15.03 4.42
N GLU A 105 -6.60 15.83 5.43
CA GLU A 105 -7.50 15.41 6.51
C GLU A 105 -8.82 14.88 5.95
N LYS A 106 -9.40 13.89 6.64
CA LYS A 106 -10.68 13.31 6.21
C LYS A 106 -11.81 14.25 6.58
N ALA A 107 -12.50 14.74 5.56
CA ALA A 107 -13.71 15.51 5.73
C ALA A 107 -14.91 14.68 5.26
N TYR A 108 -16.07 14.91 5.84
CA TYR A 108 -17.32 14.35 5.34
C TYR A 108 -18.45 15.33 5.48
N GLU A 109 -19.44 15.13 4.64
CA GLU A 109 -20.61 15.97 4.58
C GLU A 109 -21.86 15.15 4.81
N TRP A 110 -22.74 15.67 5.65
CA TRP A 110 -24.10 15.19 5.81
C TRP A 110 -25.01 15.98 4.88
N ILE A 111 -25.75 15.24 4.05
CA ILE A 111 -26.60 15.80 2.99
C ILE A 111 -28.06 15.53 3.35
N TYR A 112 -28.85 16.59 3.47
CA TYR A 112 -30.30 16.57 3.63
C TYR A 112 -30.94 17.01 2.31
N GLU A 113 -32.01 16.34 1.88
CA GLU A 113 -32.63 16.59 0.56
C GLU A 113 -33.63 17.77 0.59
N GLU A 114 -34.37 17.98 1.69
CA GLU A 114 -35.48 18.94 1.74
C GLU A 114 -35.59 19.72 3.07
N PRO A 115 -35.32 21.04 3.08
CA PRO A 115 -34.56 21.77 2.06
C PRO A 115 -33.12 21.24 1.97
N VAL A 116 -32.46 21.44 0.82
CA VAL A 116 -31.07 21.01 0.66
C VAL A 116 -30.18 21.71 1.68
N GLN A 117 -29.68 20.94 2.65
CA GLN A 117 -28.76 21.43 3.67
C GLN A 117 -27.57 20.50 3.77
N LEU A 118 -26.39 21.12 3.89
CA LEU A 118 -25.11 20.45 3.92
C LEU A 118 -24.41 20.83 5.23
N PHE A 119 -23.94 19.83 5.96
CA PHE A 119 -23.14 20.03 7.16
C PHE A 119 -21.82 19.29 7.00
N THR A 120 -20.72 20.04 7.00
CA THR A 120 -19.38 19.50 6.85
C THR A 120 -18.75 19.24 8.21
N PHE A 121 -18.06 18.11 8.33
CA PHE A 121 -17.38 17.68 9.54
C PHE A 121 -15.96 17.25 9.23
N ILE A 122 -15.04 17.58 10.14
CA ILE A 122 -13.67 17.09 10.16
C ILE A 122 -13.44 16.48 11.54
N ASN A 123 -13.12 15.18 11.59
CA ASN A 123 -12.94 14.44 12.84
C ASN A 123 -14.10 14.61 13.86
N GLY A 124 -15.35 14.66 13.37
CA GLY A 124 -16.54 14.84 14.20
C GLY A 124 -16.87 16.29 14.57
N LYS A 125 -15.96 17.24 14.35
CA LYS A 125 -16.23 18.66 14.61
C LYS A 125 -16.92 19.28 13.39
N LYS A 126 -18.00 20.03 13.61
CA LYS A 126 -18.67 20.80 12.56
C LYS A 126 -17.78 21.96 12.13
N VAL A 127 -17.65 22.17 10.82
CA VAL A 127 -16.87 23.26 10.24
C VAL A 127 -17.79 24.07 9.31
N ASP A 128 -17.73 25.40 9.41
CA ASP A 128 -18.59 26.29 8.62
C ASP A 128 -18.10 26.45 7.16
N TYR A 129 -16.79 26.32 6.94
CA TYR A 129 -16.19 26.35 5.61
C TYR A 129 -14.95 25.45 5.57
N ALA A 130 -14.95 24.48 4.66
CA ALA A 130 -13.78 23.66 4.36
C ALA A 130 -13.58 23.63 2.84
N VAL A 131 -12.34 23.85 2.39
CA VAL A 131 -12.01 23.68 0.98
C VAL A 131 -11.77 22.19 0.74
N LEU A 132 -12.74 21.55 0.08
CA LEU A 132 -12.77 20.11 -0.12
C LEU A 132 -12.15 19.74 -1.47
N ASP A 133 -11.28 18.75 -1.46
CA ASP A 133 -10.76 18.10 -2.67
C ASP A 133 -11.77 17.05 -3.13
N GLU A 134 -12.14 17.11 -4.41
CA GLU A 134 -12.99 16.10 -5.04
C GLU A 134 -12.28 14.77 -5.24
N ASN A 135 -10.94 14.74 -5.18
CA ASN A 135 -10.15 13.53 -5.27
C ASN A 135 -10.16 12.78 -3.91
N PRO A 136 -10.83 11.61 -3.81
CA PRO A 136 -10.90 10.85 -2.56
C PRO A 136 -9.61 10.13 -2.19
N SER A 137 -8.60 10.16 -3.07
CA SER A 137 -7.28 9.55 -2.84
C SER A 137 -6.71 9.96 -1.49
N SER A 138 -6.21 8.97 -0.74
CA SER A 138 -5.47 9.18 0.50
C SER A 138 -4.13 9.91 0.27
N PHE A 139 -3.56 9.77 -0.93
CA PHE A 139 -2.26 10.33 -1.27
C PHE A 139 -2.39 11.66 -1.97
N ASN A 140 -1.52 12.61 -1.61
CA ASN A 140 -1.30 13.80 -2.42
C ASN A 140 -0.47 13.46 -3.68
N GLU A 141 -0.37 14.42 -4.62
CA GLU A 141 0.37 14.19 -5.87
C GLU A 141 1.86 13.91 -5.64
N ALA A 142 2.47 14.55 -4.64
CA ALA A 142 3.87 14.37 -4.30
C ALA A 142 4.14 12.95 -3.78
N GLU A 143 3.34 12.47 -2.83
CA GLU A 143 3.39 11.11 -2.29
C GLU A 143 3.12 10.06 -3.37
N ARG A 144 2.15 10.30 -4.24
CA ARG A 144 1.87 9.39 -5.37
C ARG A 144 3.07 9.30 -6.31
N ARG A 145 3.73 10.43 -6.59
CA ARG A 145 4.95 10.47 -7.39
C ARG A 145 6.08 9.72 -6.70
N VAL A 146 6.30 9.92 -5.40
CA VAL A 146 7.32 9.21 -4.61
C VAL A 146 7.05 7.71 -4.60
N LEU A 147 5.82 7.26 -4.37
CA LEU A 147 5.44 5.85 -4.40
C LEU A 147 5.72 5.23 -5.77
N LEU A 148 5.35 5.92 -6.84
CA LEU A 148 5.57 5.46 -8.21
C LEU A 148 7.07 5.30 -8.51
N TRP A 149 7.89 6.30 -8.17
CA TRP A 149 9.35 6.22 -8.39
C TRP A 149 10.02 5.18 -7.49
N THR A 150 9.59 5.05 -6.25
CA THR A 150 10.07 4.00 -5.34
C THR A 150 9.79 2.62 -5.93
N GLY A 151 8.58 2.40 -6.45
CA GLY A 151 8.21 1.17 -7.14
C GLY A 151 9.10 0.88 -8.36
N ILE A 152 9.36 1.90 -9.20
CA ILE A 152 10.25 1.77 -10.37
C ILE A 152 11.68 1.41 -9.94
N ILE A 153 12.22 2.08 -8.92
CA ILE A 153 13.59 1.84 -8.43
C ILE A 153 13.71 0.41 -7.88
N VAL A 154 12.78 -0.01 -7.01
CA VAL A 154 12.79 -1.35 -6.43
C VAL A 154 12.67 -2.42 -7.52
N GLY A 155 11.75 -2.24 -8.49
CA GLY A 155 11.60 -3.16 -9.62
C GLY A 155 12.85 -3.25 -10.48
N SER A 156 13.51 -2.12 -10.74
CA SER A 156 14.74 -2.06 -11.54
C SER A 156 15.91 -2.75 -10.84
N VAL A 157 16.12 -2.50 -9.54
CA VAL A 157 17.17 -3.17 -8.75
C VAL A 157 16.95 -4.68 -8.71
N ALA A 158 15.71 -5.13 -8.51
CA ALA A 158 15.37 -6.55 -8.52
C ALA A 158 15.66 -7.20 -9.89
N ALA A 159 15.34 -6.52 -11.00
CA ALA A 159 15.61 -7.03 -12.34
C ALA A 159 17.12 -7.12 -12.63
N VAL A 160 17.92 -6.12 -12.25
CA VAL A 160 19.39 -6.14 -12.43
C VAL A 160 20.04 -7.22 -11.55
N ALA A 161 19.63 -7.34 -10.29
CA ALA A 161 20.16 -8.35 -9.39
C ALA A 161 19.77 -9.77 -9.86
N GLY A 162 18.52 -9.97 -10.29
CA GLY A 162 18.06 -11.24 -10.85
C GLY A 162 18.77 -11.60 -12.15
N GLY A 163 18.95 -10.62 -13.05
CA GLY A 163 19.67 -10.81 -14.30
C GLY A 163 21.14 -11.15 -14.09
N THR A 164 21.87 -10.35 -13.30
CA THR A 164 23.29 -10.61 -13.01
C THR A 164 23.50 -11.95 -12.31
N TYR A 165 22.61 -12.33 -11.39
CA TYR A 165 22.64 -13.65 -10.76
C TYR A 165 22.44 -14.78 -11.77
N TYR A 166 21.41 -14.69 -12.63
CA TYR A 166 21.15 -15.70 -13.67
C TYR A 166 22.33 -15.88 -14.63
N PHE A 167 22.98 -14.77 -15.03
CA PHE A 167 24.17 -14.83 -15.88
C PHE A 167 25.37 -15.48 -15.18
N LEU A 168 25.59 -15.20 -13.89
CA LEU A 168 26.69 -15.79 -13.11
C LEU A 168 26.45 -17.26 -12.75
N ASP A 169 25.20 -17.68 -12.58
CA ASP A 169 24.83 -19.09 -12.33
C ASP A 169 25.08 -19.93 -13.59
N ARG A 170 24.67 -19.42 -14.76
CA ARG A 170 24.90 -20.09 -16.05
C ARG A 170 26.38 -20.29 -16.38
N GLN A 171 27.24 -19.35 -16.02
CA GLN A 171 28.70 -19.50 -16.21
C GLN A 171 29.37 -20.52 -15.29
N LYS A 172 28.68 -21.05 -14.28
CA LYS A 172 29.21 -22.12 -13.41
C LYS A 172 28.80 -23.52 -13.86
N GLU A 173 27.84 -23.64 -14.78
CA GLU A 173 27.38 -24.91 -15.33
C GLU A 173 28.13 -25.33 -16.61
N ASP A 174 28.82 -24.38 -17.27
CA ASP A 174 29.71 -24.60 -18.43
C ASP A 174 31.18 -24.74 -18.00
#